data_AF-A0AA37WFH9-F1
#
_entry.id   AF-A0AA37WFH9-F1
#
_cell.length_a   1.000
_cell.length_b   1.000
_cell.length_c   1.000
_cell.angle_alpha   90.00
_cell.angle_beta   90.00
_cell.angle_gamma   90.00
#
_symmetry.space_group_name_H-M   'P 1'
#
loop_
_entity.id
_entity.type
_entity.pdbx_description
1 polymer ?
#
loop_
_entity_poly.entity_id
_entity_poly.type
_entity_poly.pdbx_seq_one_letter_code
_entity_poly.pdbx_strand_id
1 'polypeptide(L)'
;MLGSCYSPVVFDEAYPKNEPALDAIPEFVQGIFMCESDSTIVTINDRGVYALNVNYFEESIDKINERETCTLIGNEIYFDEIQDCVPVDYISEDSIKGQFSTIDTLFHLNAENIVKTYKGSVVLSSHVDNKEWIISLLSIDSYNNIFYRAINENSELEELAQITGMEQIGVDRNSEPIYKIKPTKAEFEKIFDREDIFIVCEYLMRVNLEEFPYFVY
;
A
#
# COMPACT_ATOMS: atom_id res chain seq x y z
N MET A 1 -5.75 -6.18 4.63
CA MET A 1 -5.98 -4.92 3.88
C MET A 1 -4.93 -3.92 4.30
N LEU A 2 -3.99 -3.63 3.42
CA LEU A 2 -2.98 -2.56 3.52
C LEU A 2 -3.57 -1.14 3.79
N GLY A 3 -4.90 -1.00 3.73
CA GLY A 3 -5.65 0.21 4.09
C GLY A 3 -5.62 0.60 5.57
N SER A 4 -5.02 -0.19 6.46
CA SER A 4 -4.77 0.21 7.86
C SER A 4 -3.51 1.06 8.04
N CYS A 5 -2.76 1.35 6.97
CA CYS A 5 -1.56 2.20 7.04
C CYS A 5 -1.91 3.69 6.97
N TYR A 6 -3.00 4.11 7.61
CA TYR A 6 -3.22 5.54 7.81
C TYR A 6 -2.09 6.07 8.70
N SER A 7 -1.30 7.00 8.18
CA SER A 7 -0.23 7.61 8.95
C SER A 7 -0.78 8.76 9.78
N PRO A 8 -0.72 8.71 11.12
CA PRO A 8 -1.05 9.86 11.97
C PRO A 8 0.01 10.96 11.87
N VAL A 9 1.06 10.77 11.07
CA VAL A 9 2.17 11.70 10.91
C VAL A 9 2.38 12.04 9.44
N VAL A 10 2.53 13.32 9.15
CA VAL A 10 2.96 13.85 7.86
C VAL A 10 4.24 14.67 8.00
N PHE A 11 5.05 14.64 6.96
CA PHE A 11 6.29 15.39 6.85
C PHE A 11 6.04 16.68 6.07
N ASP A 12 6.83 17.71 6.37
CA ASP A 12 6.74 19.01 5.71
C ASP A 12 7.31 19.04 4.29
N GLU A 13 8.08 18.01 3.93
CA GLU A 13 8.64 17.77 2.61
C GLU A 13 8.97 16.28 2.45
N ALA A 14 9.44 15.88 1.26
CA ALA A 14 9.90 14.53 1.05
C ALA A 14 11.31 14.30 1.65
N TYR A 15 11.47 13.27 2.47
CA TYR A 15 12.74 12.93 3.11
C TYR A 15 13.42 11.71 2.48
N PRO A 16 14.73 11.52 2.70
CA PRO A 16 15.66 12.45 3.36
C PRO A 16 15.90 13.76 2.60
N LYS A 17 16.12 14.83 3.35
CA LYS A 17 16.50 16.16 2.82
C LYS A 17 17.82 16.08 2.06
N ASN A 18 17.91 16.79 0.93
CA ASN A 18 19.09 16.91 0.08
C ASN A 18 19.58 15.62 -0.60
N GLU A 19 18.87 14.50 -0.47
CA GLU A 19 19.13 13.34 -1.32
C GLU A 19 18.36 13.51 -2.65
N PRO A 20 18.96 13.18 -3.80
CA PRO A 20 18.31 13.30 -5.09
C PRO A 20 17.13 12.32 -5.20
N ALA A 21 16.05 12.78 -5.85
CA ALA A 21 14.98 11.89 -6.26
C ALA A 21 15.49 10.96 -7.38
N LEU A 22 14.95 9.75 -7.41
CA LEU A 22 15.19 8.76 -8.45
C LEU A 22 14.08 8.79 -9.49
N ASP A 23 14.45 8.51 -10.74
CA ASP A 23 13.50 8.41 -11.86
C ASP A 23 12.81 7.03 -11.95
N ALA A 24 13.25 6.08 -11.12
CA ALA A 24 12.73 4.73 -11.02
C ALA A 24 12.95 4.15 -9.62
N ILE A 25 12.06 3.25 -9.19
CA ILE A 25 12.28 2.40 -8.02
C ILE A 25 13.45 1.45 -8.30
N PRO A 26 14.45 1.32 -7.41
CA PRO A 26 15.62 0.48 -7.64
C PRO A 26 15.31 -1.00 -7.88
N GLU A 27 16.00 -1.63 -8.83
CA GLU A 27 15.79 -3.05 -9.21
C GLU A 27 15.89 -4.03 -8.04
N PHE A 28 16.72 -3.76 -7.03
CA PHE A 28 16.91 -4.68 -5.92
C PHE A 28 15.61 -4.94 -5.13
N VAL A 29 14.71 -3.94 -5.01
CA VAL A 29 13.40 -4.12 -4.35
C VAL A 29 12.29 -4.55 -5.30
N GLN A 30 12.52 -4.55 -6.63
CA GLN A 30 11.50 -4.94 -7.58
C GLN A 30 11.21 -6.44 -7.53
N GLY A 31 10.00 -6.83 -7.91
CA GLY A 31 9.56 -8.22 -7.96
C GLY A 31 8.08 -8.40 -7.63
N ILE A 32 7.69 -9.66 -7.48
CA ILE A 32 6.37 -10.05 -7.01
C ILE A 32 6.52 -10.69 -5.64
N PHE A 33 5.64 -10.32 -4.74
CA PHE A 33 5.64 -10.72 -3.36
C PHE A 33 4.25 -11.13 -2.91
N MET A 34 4.18 -11.87 -1.81
CA MET A 34 2.96 -12.23 -1.12
C MET A 34 3.03 -11.67 0.30
N CYS A 35 2.01 -10.90 0.71
CA CYS A 35 1.87 -10.45 2.09
C CYS A 35 1.71 -11.66 3.00
N GLU A 36 2.51 -11.73 4.07
CA GLU A 36 2.39 -12.80 5.06
C GLU A 36 1.06 -12.76 5.83
N SER A 37 0.49 -11.57 6.01
CA SER A 37 -0.71 -11.34 6.83
C SER A 37 -1.99 -11.85 6.19
N ASP A 38 -2.20 -11.58 4.90
CA ASP A 38 -3.46 -11.85 4.20
C ASP A 38 -3.31 -12.48 2.81
N SER A 39 -2.08 -12.89 2.44
CA SER A 39 -1.77 -13.50 1.13
C SER A 39 -2.04 -12.60 -0.09
N THR A 40 -2.22 -11.28 0.11
CA THR A 40 -2.30 -10.31 -0.98
C THR A 40 -1.03 -10.37 -1.82
N ILE A 41 -1.17 -10.37 -3.15
CA ILE A 41 -0.02 -10.30 -4.05
C ILE A 41 0.38 -8.85 -4.23
N VAL A 42 1.66 -8.54 -4.00
CA VAL A 42 2.21 -7.19 -4.17
C VAL A 42 3.26 -7.21 -5.28
N THR A 43 3.09 -6.34 -6.27
CA THR A 43 4.04 -6.14 -7.36
C THR A 43 4.76 -4.82 -7.17
N ILE A 44 6.10 -4.88 -7.16
CA ILE A 44 6.98 -3.72 -7.15
C ILE A 44 7.71 -3.67 -8.49
N ASN A 45 7.48 -2.64 -9.29
CA ASN A 45 8.20 -2.40 -10.54
C ASN A 45 8.94 -1.07 -10.50
N ASP A 46 9.53 -0.63 -11.61
CA ASP A 46 10.27 0.63 -11.70
C ASP A 46 9.41 1.87 -11.44
N ARG A 47 8.08 1.76 -11.56
CA ARG A 47 7.12 2.87 -11.43
C ARG A 47 6.30 2.85 -10.15
N GLY A 48 6.11 1.72 -9.48
CA GLY A 48 5.22 1.70 -8.35
C GLY A 48 5.17 0.40 -7.56
N VAL A 49 4.35 0.46 -6.52
CA VAL A 49 3.98 -0.64 -5.63
C VAL A 49 2.48 -0.82 -5.73
N TYR A 50 2.05 -2.01 -6.15
CA TYR A 50 0.66 -2.32 -6.44
C TYR A 50 0.25 -3.57 -5.67
N ALA A 51 -0.89 -3.54 -4.99
CA ALA A 51 -1.46 -4.68 -4.28
C ALA A 51 -2.64 -5.23 -5.09
N LEU A 52 -2.58 -6.51 -5.41
CA LEU A 52 -3.66 -7.23 -6.07
C LEU A 52 -4.51 -7.94 -5.02
N ASN A 53 -5.74 -7.49 -4.88
CA ASN A 53 -6.73 -8.09 -3.99
C ASN A 53 -7.65 -9.00 -4.81
N VAL A 54 -7.70 -10.28 -4.44
CA VAL A 54 -8.65 -11.23 -5.03
C VAL A 54 -9.89 -11.30 -4.14
N ASN A 55 -11.01 -10.85 -4.68
CA ASN A 55 -12.29 -10.81 -3.98
C ASN A 55 -13.15 -11.98 -4.44
N TYR A 56 -13.61 -12.76 -3.47
CA TYR A 56 -14.53 -13.86 -3.68
C TYR A 56 -15.94 -13.42 -3.31
N PHE A 57 -16.92 -13.81 -4.11
CA PHE A 57 -18.33 -13.60 -3.77
C PHE A 57 -19.14 -14.86 -4.02
N GLU A 58 -20.19 -14.99 -3.22
CA GLU A 58 -21.26 -15.96 -3.39
C GLU A 58 -22.57 -15.21 -3.12
N GLU A 59 -23.46 -15.19 -4.11
CA GLU A 59 -24.73 -14.45 -4.01
C GLU A 59 -25.85 -15.16 -4.74
N SER A 60 -27.09 -14.83 -4.35
CA SER A 60 -28.26 -15.29 -5.08
C SER A 60 -28.46 -14.48 -6.37
N ILE A 61 -28.97 -15.14 -7.40
CA ILE A 61 -29.23 -14.52 -8.70
C ILE A 61 -30.24 -13.37 -8.55
N ASP A 62 -31.28 -13.55 -7.72
CA ASP A 62 -32.29 -12.52 -7.44
C ASP A 62 -31.65 -11.23 -6.91
N LYS A 63 -30.74 -11.34 -5.92
CA LYS A 63 -30.05 -10.18 -5.36
C LYS A 63 -29.16 -9.48 -6.37
N ILE A 64 -28.55 -10.21 -7.29
CA ILE A 64 -27.72 -9.63 -8.35
C ILE A 64 -28.59 -8.85 -9.32
N ASN A 65 -29.73 -9.40 -9.70
CA ASN A 65 -30.71 -8.74 -10.58
C ASN A 65 -31.37 -7.51 -9.93
N GLU A 66 -31.40 -7.44 -8.60
CA GLU A 66 -31.87 -6.27 -7.85
C GLU A 66 -30.85 -5.11 -7.81
N ARG A 67 -29.56 -5.37 -8.09
CA ARG A 67 -28.52 -4.33 -8.09
C ARG A 67 -28.50 -3.59 -9.42
N GLU A 68 -28.46 -2.26 -9.36
CA GLU A 68 -28.33 -1.43 -10.57
C GLU A 68 -26.93 -1.51 -11.19
N THR A 69 -25.91 -1.82 -10.38
CA THR A 69 -24.48 -1.73 -10.75
C THR A 69 -23.86 -3.05 -11.20
N CYS A 70 -24.68 -4.10 -11.35
CA CYS A 70 -24.23 -5.41 -11.79
C CYS A 70 -25.25 -6.03 -12.75
N THR A 71 -24.79 -6.75 -13.76
CA THR A 71 -25.70 -7.46 -14.69
C THR A 71 -25.17 -8.85 -14.98
N LEU A 72 -26.00 -9.87 -14.73
CA LEU A 72 -25.69 -11.25 -15.10
C LEU A 72 -25.95 -11.45 -16.60
N ILE A 73 -24.90 -11.81 -17.35
CA ILE A 73 -24.91 -12.03 -18.79
C ILE A 73 -24.38 -13.44 -19.08
N GLY A 74 -25.28 -14.42 -19.13
CA GLY A 74 -24.89 -15.83 -19.30
C GLY A 74 -24.14 -16.34 -18.07
N ASN A 75 -22.88 -16.74 -18.25
CA ASN A 75 -22.01 -17.25 -17.18
C ASN A 75 -21.03 -16.20 -16.66
N GLU A 76 -21.33 -14.92 -16.86
CA GLU A 76 -20.50 -13.80 -16.42
C GLU A 76 -21.35 -12.73 -15.75
N ILE A 77 -20.80 -12.04 -14.75
CA ILE A 77 -21.38 -10.82 -14.20
C ILE A 77 -20.55 -9.64 -14.68
N TYR A 78 -21.19 -8.67 -15.33
CA TYR A 78 -20.60 -7.37 -15.55
C TYR A 78 -20.72 -6.53 -14.28
N PHE A 79 -19.60 -6.00 -13.79
CA PHE A 79 -19.54 -5.10 -12.63
C PHE A 79 -19.17 -3.69 -13.08
N ASP A 80 -20.07 -2.72 -12.84
CA ASP A 80 -19.81 -1.31 -13.19
C ASP A 80 -18.59 -0.74 -12.47
N GLU A 81 -18.31 -1.18 -11.23
CA GLU A 81 -17.21 -0.64 -10.43
C GLU A 81 -15.84 -0.90 -11.06
N ILE A 82 -15.65 -2.09 -11.64
CA ILE A 82 -14.41 -2.49 -12.31
C ILE A 82 -14.49 -2.40 -13.84
N GLN A 83 -15.67 -2.07 -14.38
CA GLN A 83 -15.98 -2.01 -15.82
C GLN A 83 -15.56 -3.29 -16.56
N ASP A 84 -15.78 -4.45 -15.95
CA ASP A 84 -15.34 -5.75 -16.48
C ASP A 84 -16.34 -6.88 -16.20
N CYS A 85 -16.27 -7.94 -17.01
CA CYS A 85 -17.04 -9.16 -16.88
C CYS A 85 -16.26 -10.21 -16.07
N VAL A 86 -16.93 -10.78 -15.07
CA VAL A 86 -16.35 -11.76 -14.16
C VAL A 86 -17.03 -13.11 -14.38
N PRO A 87 -16.29 -14.17 -14.72
CA PRO A 87 -16.83 -15.52 -14.82
C PRO A 87 -17.44 -15.98 -13.50
N VAL A 88 -18.58 -16.68 -13.59
CA VAL A 88 -19.27 -17.25 -12.44
C VAL A 88 -19.56 -18.73 -12.59
N ASP A 89 -19.54 -19.43 -11.46
CA ASP A 89 -19.98 -20.82 -11.33
C ASP A 89 -21.34 -20.86 -10.64
N TYR A 90 -22.25 -21.68 -11.17
CA TYR A 90 -23.49 -22.00 -10.48
C TYR A 90 -23.24 -23.01 -9.37
N ILE A 91 -23.61 -22.64 -8.14
CA ILE A 91 -23.55 -23.51 -6.97
C ILE A 91 -24.91 -24.19 -6.74
N SER A 92 -25.98 -23.52 -7.14
CA SER A 92 -27.36 -24.03 -7.16
C SER A 92 -28.14 -23.39 -8.32
N GLU A 93 -29.44 -23.69 -8.45
CA GLU A 93 -30.30 -23.05 -9.44
C GLU A 93 -30.47 -21.54 -9.20
N ASP A 94 -30.33 -21.10 -7.95
CA ASP A 94 -30.62 -19.72 -7.53
C ASP A 94 -29.37 -18.98 -7.03
N SER A 95 -28.19 -19.59 -7.08
CA SER A 95 -26.97 -19.03 -6.48
C SER A 95 -25.72 -19.31 -7.29
N ILE A 96 -24.87 -18.29 -7.35
CA ILE A 96 -23.61 -18.30 -8.09
C ILE A 96 -22.47 -17.82 -7.22
N LYS A 97 -21.26 -18.27 -7.55
CA LYS A 97 -20.01 -17.74 -7.01
C LYS A 97 -19.12 -17.24 -8.13
N GLY A 98 -18.25 -16.30 -7.80
CA GLY A 98 -17.20 -15.86 -8.69
C GLY A 98 -16.05 -15.28 -7.90
N GLN A 99 -15.02 -14.89 -8.64
CA GLN A 99 -13.91 -14.12 -8.09
C GLN A 99 -13.53 -13.02 -9.07
N PHE A 100 -13.20 -11.85 -8.55
CA PHE A 100 -12.66 -10.76 -9.34
C PHE A 100 -11.45 -10.17 -8.63
N SER A 101 -10.56 -9.55 -9.38
CA SER A 101 -9.35 -8.94 -8.81
C SER A 101 -9.41 -7.44 -8.96
N THR A 102 -8.95 -6.73 -7.94
CA THR A 102 -8.75 -5.27 -7.97
C THR A 102 -7.29 -4.95 -7.68
N ILE A 103 -6.79 -3.92 -8.35
CA ILE A 103 -5.43 -3.42 -8.11
C ILE A 103 -5.54 -2.15 -7.27
N ASP A 104 -4.97 -2.20 -6.08
CA ASP A 104 -4.76 -1.02 -5.24
C ASP A 104 -3.35 -0.46 -5.49
N THR A 105 -3.25 0.85 -5.62
CA THR A 105 -1.97 1.54 -5.86
C THR A 105 -1.45 2.08 -4.53
N LEU A 106 -0.49 1.37 -3.93
CA LEU A 106 0.13 1.80 -2.67
C LEU A 106 1.10 2.96 -2.90
N PHE A 107 1.77 2.95 -4.06
CA PHE A 107 2.68 4.01 -4.47
C PHE A 107 2.82 4.02 -6.00
N HIS A 108 2.79 5.21 -6.61
CA HIS A 108 3.06 5.38 -8.03
C HIS A 108 3.95 6.61 -8.25
N LEU A 109 5.17 6.39 -8.73
CA LEU A 109 6.18 7.40 -9.00
C LEU A 109 5.70 8.39 -10.07
N ASN A 110 5.57 9.65 -9.69
CA ASN A 110 5.16 10.74 -10.57
C ASN A 110 5.70 12.09 -10.02
N ALA A 111 5.12 13.21 -10.46
CA ALA A 111 5.55 14.53 -9.99
C ALA A 111 5.22 14.81 -8.52
N GLU A 112 4.24 14.11 -7.96
CA GLU A 112 3.73 14.25 -6.60
C GLU A 112 4.27 13.17 -5.66
N ASN A 113 4.66 12.00 -6.18
CA ASN A 113 5.17 10.89 -5.42
C ASN A 113 6.61 10.63 -5.84
N ILE A 114 7.56 10.77 -4.93
CA ILE A 114 8.98 10.68 -5.25
C ILE A 114 9.65 9.53 -4.50
N VAL A 115 10.67 8.97 -5.14
CA VAL A 115 11.48 7.88 -4.59
C VAL A 115 12.87 8.38 -4.29
N LYS A 116 13.41 8.01 -3.12
CA LYS A 116 14.80 8.25 -2.72
C LYS A 116 15.38 6.95 -2.15
N THR A 117 16.69 6.92 -1.97
CA THR A 117 17.36 5.84 -1.23
C THR A 117 18.03 6.39 0.02
N TYR A 118 17.99 5.63 1.11
CA TYR A 118 18.65 5.99 2.34
C TYR A 118 19.06 4.74 3.12
N LYS A 119 20.35 4.64 3.49
CA LYS A 119 20.92 3.51 4.25
C LYS A 119 20.53 2.11 3.74
N GLY A 120 20.48 1.93 2.41
CA GLY A 120 20.12 0.64 1.79
C GLY A 120 18.62 0.37 1.67
N SER A 121 17.77 1.26 2.18
CA SER A 121 16.31 1.23 1.99
C SER A 121 15.87 2.16 0.88
N VAL A 122 14.70 1.87 0.31
CA VAL A 122 13.98 2.77 -0.59
C VAL A 122 12.97 3.57 0.25
N VAL A 123 13.02 4.89 0.13
CA VAL A 123 12.13 5.82 0.81
C VAL A 123 11.09 6.29 -0.20
N LEU A 124 9.84 5.93 0.04
CA LEU A 124 8.68 6.29 -0.76
C LEU A 124 8.02 7.50 -0.10
N SER A 125 8.06 8.66 -0.76
CA SER A 125 7.41 9.87 -0.27
C SER A 125 6.21 10.19 -1.15
N SER A 126 5.01 10.08 -0.60
CA SER A 126 3.76 10.38 -1.29
C SER A 126 3.25 11.75 -0.85
N HIS A 127 3.07 12.66 -1.80
CA HIS A 127 2.47 13.95 -1.49
C HIS A 127 0.98 13.76 -1.19
N VAL A 128 0.54 14.41 -0.12
CA VAL A 128 -0.86 14.54 0.26
C VAL A 128 -1.24 16.02 0.24
N ASP A 129 -2.52 16.33 0.43
CA ASP A 129 -3.03 17.70 0.41
C ASP A 129 -2.20 18.66 1.31
N ASN A 130 -2.24 19.96 1.00
CA ASN A 130 -1.56 21.01 1.79
C ASN A 130 -0.03 20.94 1.86
N LYS A 131 0.64 20.36 0.85
CA LYS A 131 2.12 20.27 0.76
C LYS A 131 2.72 19.40 1.85
N GLU A 132 2.02 18.35 2.21
CA GLU A 132 2.41 17.40 3.24
C GLU A 132 2.78 16.07 2.59
N TRP A 133 3.57 15.26 3.29
CA TRP A 133 4.14 14.05 2.72
C TRP A 133 3.99 12.88 3.68
N ILE A 134 3.47 11.77 3.18
CA ILE A 134 3.51 10.49 3.90
C ILE A 134 4.78 9.77 3.46
N ILE A 135 5.48 9.16 4.41
CA ILE A 135 6.72 8.42 4.15
C ILE A 135 6.52 6.97 4.53
N SER A 136 6.87 6.08 3.60
CA SER A 136 7.01 4.64 3.84
C SER A 136 8.37 4.15 3.35
N LEU A 137 8.81 3.01 3.87
CA LEU A 137 10.12 2.43 3.62
C LEU A 137 9.98 1.02 3.06
N LEU A 138 10.75 0.72 2.02
CA LEU A 138 11.02 -0.65 1.58
C LEU A 138 12.45 -1.01 1.97
N SER A 139 12.62 -2.09 2.72
CA SER A 139 13.94 -2.61 3.09
C SER A 139 14.00 -4.11 2.83
N ILE A 140 15.16 -4.59 2.41
CA ILE A 140 15.38 -6.00 2.07
C ILE A 140 16.01 -6.76 3.23
N ASP A 141 15.55 -7.98 3.45
CA ASP A 141 16.18 -8.93 4.36
C ASP A 141 17.22 -9.83 3.66
N SER A 142 17.81 -10.78 4.39
CA SER A 142 18.82 -11.69 3.84
C SER A 142 18.29 -12.66 2.77
N TYR A 143 16.98 -12.77 2.59
CA TYR A 143 16.30 -13.69 1.67
C TYR A 143 15.69 -12.95 0.46
N ASN A 144 15.96 -11.66 0.31
CA ASN A 144 15.35 -10.78 -0.70
C ASN A 144 13.84 -10.55 -0.52
N ASN A 145 13.31 -10.80 0.68
CA ASN A 145 11.96 -10.40 1.07
C ASN A 145 11.96 -8.92 1.47
N ILE A 146 10.79 -8.30 1.49
CA ILE A 146 10.64 -6.87 1.76
C ILE A 146 9.93 -6.66 3.09
N PHE A 147 10.53 -5.84 3.96
CA PHE A 147 9.79 -5.16 5.01
C PHE A 147 9.23 -3.86 4.45
N TYR A 148 7.91 -3.75 4.44
CA TYR A 148 7.21 -2.49 4.22
C TYR A 148 6.99 -1.83 5.59
N ARG A 149 7.60 -0.67 5.82
CA ARG A 149 7.49 0.06 7.09
C ARG A 149 6.85 1.42 6.89
N ALA A 150 6.06 1.85 7.87
CA ALA A 150 5.48 3.18 7.92
C ALA A 150 5.33 3.63 9.36
N ILE A 151 5.03 4.92 9.55
CA ILE A 151 4.50 5.41 10.82
C ILE A 151 2.98 5.22 10.77
N ASN A 152 2.39 4.54 11.75
CA ASN A 152 0.95 4.31 11.83
C ASN A 152 0.46 4.44 13.28
N GLU A 153 -0.79 4.07 13.55
CA GLU A 153 -1.41 4.13 14.88
C GLU A 153 -0.71 3.31 15.97
N ASN A 154 0.08 2.29 15.58
CA ASN A 154 0.84 1.45 16.49
C ASN A 154 2.29 1.93 16.69
N SER A 155 2.69 3.02 16.04
CA SER A 155 4.00 3.64 16.24
C SER A 155 4.07 4.37 17.58
N GLU A 156 5.23 4.37 18.21
CA GLU A 156 5.50 5.09 19.46
C GLU A 156 5.64 6.60 19.20
N LEU A 157 4.50 7.30 19.07
CA LEU A 157 4.47 8.74 18.76
C LEU A 157 5.07 9.62 19.86
N GLU A 158 5.02 9.17 21.12
CA GLU A 158 5.68 9.86 22.24
C GLU A 158 7.21 9.88 22.06
N GLU A 159 7.78 8.80 21.55
CA GLU A 159 9.21 8.71 21.24
C GLU A 159 9.59 9.54 20.02
N LEU A 160 8.72 9.61 19.02
CA LEU A 160 8.88 10.52 17.88
C LEU A 160 8.91 11.99 18.33
N ALA A 161 8.01 12.38 19.24
CA ALA A 161 7.94 13.74 19.79
C ALA A 161 9.20 14.15 20.58
N GLN A 162 9.94 13.19 21.13
CA GLN A 162 11.22 13.45 21.79
C GLN A 162 12.36 13.69 20.79
N ILE A 163 12.24 13.20 19.55
CA ILE A 163 13.26 13.36 18.51
C ILE A 163 13.03 14.64 17.71
N THR A 164 11.78 14.95 17.35
CA THR A 164 11.44 16.12 16.54
C THR A 164 10.13 16.74 17.02
N GLY A 165 9.99 18.05 16.81
CA GLY A 165 8.76 18.76 17.18
C GLY A 165 7.56 18.31 16.35
N MET A 166 6.43 18.05 17.03
CA MET A 166 5.16 17.65 16.41
C MET A 166 4.13 18.77 16.55
N GLU A 167 3.50 19.15 15.44
CA GLU A 167 2.40 20.11 15.38
C GLU A 167 1.11 19.37 15.02
N GLN A 168 0.07 19.44 15.85
CA GLN A 168 -1.24 18.88 15.47
C GLN A 168 -1.89 19.80 14.42
N ILE A 169 -2.20 19.24 13.25
CA ILE A 169 -2.73 19.99 12.10
C ILE A 169 -4.17 19.61 11.73
N GLY A 170 -4.70 18.53 12.30
CA GLY A 170 -6.04 18.05 12.00
C GLY A 170 -6.41 16.80 12.75
N VAL A 171 -7.45 16.13 12.24
CA VAL A 171 -7.89 14.80 12.66
C VAL A 171 -8.16 13.93 11.44
N ASP A 172 -7.99 12.63 11.60
CA ASP A 172 -8.22 11.64 10.56
C ASP A 172 -9.69 11.20 10.47
N ARG A 173 -9.95 10.14 9.71
CA ARG A 173 -11.31 9.58 9.53
C ARG A 173 -11.87 8.93 10.79
N ASN A 174 -11.02 8.51 11.71
CA ASN A 174 -11.37 7.92 13.00
C ASN A 174 -11.42 8.96 14.11
N SER A 175 -11.28 10.25 13.77
CA SER A 175 -11.19 11.37 14.72
C SER A 175 -9.90 11.38 15.56
N GLU A 176 -8.86 10.67 15.13
CA GLU A 176 -7.54 10.66 15.74
C GLU A 176 -6.68 11.84 15.23
N PRO A 177 -5.82 12.43 16.07
CA PRO A 177 -5.02 13.59 15.68
C PRO A 177 -4.00 13.28 14.58
N ILE A 178 -3.86 14.21 13.63
CA ILE A 178 -2.80 14.20 12.61
C ILE A 178 -1.72 15.18 13.02
N TYR A 179 -0.47 14.73 13.00
CA TYR A 179 0.69 15.50 13.37
C TYR A 179 1.59 15.80 12.17
N LYS A 180 2.04 17.04 12.07
CA LYS A 180 3.08 17.47 11.15
C LYS A 180 4.42 17.49 11.84
N ILE A 181 5.45 16.97 11.18
CA ILE A 181 6.84 17.04 11.64
C ILE A 181 7.74 17.68 10.60
N LYS A 182 8.81 18.32 11.09
CA LYS A 182 9.84 18.98 10.28
C LYS A 182 11.23 18.57 10.74
N PRO A 183 11.60 17.28 10.62
CA PRO A 183 12.87 16.83 11.14
C PRO A 183 14.07 17.52 10.45
N THR A 184 15.12 17.75 11.22
CA THR A 184 16.46 17.99 10.64
C THR A 184 17.02 16.70 10.03
N LYS A 185 18.13 16.76 9.28
CA LYS A 185 18.77 15.54 8.74
C LYS A 185 19.16 14.56 9.86
N ALA A 186 19.69 15.08 10.98
CA ALA A 186 20.10 14.26 12.11
C ALA A 186 18.90 13.69 12.90
N GLU A 187 17.79 14.42 12.96
CA GLU A 187 16.55 13.92 13.57
C GLU A 187 15.91 12.84 12.69
N PHE A 188 15.82 13.07 11.37
CA PHE A 188 15.33 12.06 10.44
C PHE A 188 16.17 10.78 10.52
N GLU A 189 17.49 10.89 10.63
CA GLU A 189 18.36 9.73 10.82
C GLU A 189 18.02 8.95 12.09
N LYS A 190 17.78 9.64 13.21
CA LYS A 190 17.34 8.99 14.46
C LYS A 190 15.97 8.34 14.31
N ILE A 191 15.02 8.99 13.63
CA ILE A 191 13.68 8.44 13.38
C ILE A 191 13.78 7.19 12.50
N PHE A 192 14.60 7.25 11.45
CA PHE A 192 14.80 6.15 10.50
C PHE A 192 15.37 4.89 11.17
N ASP A 193 16.28 5.06 12.12
CA ASP A 193 16.93 3.94 12.82
C ASP A 193 16.04 3.32 13.94
N ARG A 194 14.82 3.84 14.17
CA ARG A 194 13.89 3.42 15.25
C ARG A 194 12.77 2.52 14.70
N GLU A 195 12.83 1.24 15.04
CA GLU A 195 11.86 0.22 14.61
C GLU A 195 10.51 0.30 15.33
N ASP A 196 10.44 1.05 16.42
CA ASP A 196 9.22 1.38 17.16
C ASP A 196 8.52 2.65 16.62
N ILE A 197 9.19 3.42 15.75
CA ILE A 197 8.58 4.55 15.03
C ILE A 197 8.22 4.12 13.61
N PHE A 198 9.20 3.73 12.79
CA PHE A 198 8.94 3.09 11.50
C PHE A 198 8.75 1.59 11.70
N ILE A 199 7.53 1.23 12.09
CA ILE A 199 7.18 -0.17 12.38
C ILE A 199 6.94 -0.94 11.07
N VAL A 200 7.13 -2.25 11.12
CA VAL A 200 6.77 -3.13 10.00
C VAL A 200 5.25 -3.22 9.92
N CYS A 201 4.66 -2.70 8.84
CA CYS A 201 3.25 -2.90 8.58
C CYS A 201 3.01 -4.24 7.88
N GLU A 202 3.89 -4.60 6.93
CA GLU A 202 3.81 -5.85 6.19
C GLU A 202 5.19 -6.44 5.95
N TYR A 203 5.24 -7.78 6.00
CA TYR A 203 6.35 -8.57 5.49
C TYR A 203 5.94 -9.22 4.17
N LEU A 204 6.63 -8.87 3.09
CA LEU A 204 6.34 -9.31 1.74
C LEU A 204 7.33 -10.39 1.34
N MET A 205 6.87 -11.64 1.31
CA MET A 205 7.68 -12.78 0.90
C MET A 205 7.78 -12.81 -0.62
N ARG A 206 9.00 -12.86 -1.15
CA ARG A 206 9.22 -12.93 -2.60
C ARG A 206 8.69 -14.25 -3.15
N VAL A 207 7.92 -14.18 -4.24
CA VAL A 207 7.37 -15.35 -4.93
C VAL A 207 7.86 -15.43 -6.36
N ASN A 208 7.88 -16.62 -6.92
CA ASN A 208 8.28 -16.84 -8.31
C ASN A 208 7.06 -16.74 -9.24
N LEU A 209 7.20 -15.97 -10.32
CA LEU A 209 6.16 -15.74 -11.34
C LEU A 209 5.61 -17.02 -11.97
N GLU A 210 6.44 -18.05 -12.09
CA GLU A 210 6.03 -19.36 -12.64
C GLU A 210 4.95 -20.05 -11.80
N GLU A 211 4.85 -19.71 -10.52
CA GLU A 211 3.85 -20.26 -9.60
C GLU A 211 2.51 -19.50 -9.68
N PHE A 212 2.48 -18.36 -10.39
CA PHE A 212 1.37 -17.41 -10.40
C PHE A 212 1.04 -16.87 -11.81
N PRO A 213 0.74 -17.74 -12.80
CA PRO A 213 0.54 -17.32 -14.19
C PRO A 213 -0.66 -16.40 -14.41
N TYR A 214 -1.62 -16.35 -13.47
CA TYR A 214 -2.82 -15.53 -13.55
C TYR A 214 -2.58 -14.05 -13.17
N PHE A 215 -1.38 -13.70 -12.69
CA PHE A 215 -1.06 -12.34 -12.22
C PHE A 215 -0.09 -11.59 -13.14
N VAL A 216 0.12 -12.10 -14.36
CA VAL A 216 0.96 -11.46 -15.39
C VAL A 216 0.06 -10.77 -16.42
N TYR A 217 -0.20 -9.48 -16.22
CA TYR A 217 -0.83 -8.60 -17.20
C TYR A 217 -0.09 -7.27 -17.30
#